data_AF-A0A450XMU9-F1
#
_entry.id   AF-A0A450XMU9-F1
#
_cell.length_a   1.000
_cell.length_b   1.000
_cell.length_c   1.000
_cell.angle_alpha   90.00
_cell.angle_beta   90.00
_cell.angle_gamma   90.00
#
_symmetry.space_group_name_H-M   'P 1'
#
loop_
_entity.id
_entity.type
_entity.pdbx_description
1 polymer ?
#
loop_
_entity_poly.entity_id
_entity_poly.type
_entity_poly.pdbx_seq_one_letter_code
_entity_poly.pdbx_strand_id
1 'polypeptide(L)'
;RRYLGSQYQNKANTYTVTIAGKKIERAMPIISIYFLGYRLDHTSAPAIKVAREYRDLVSGEEIQEREAFIESLTHDSYVIQIPCLHPDRKTDLEWLLGIFDQRLIISDDKHILEIEEKSYPEKYRAIVRLLHRATTEPKVKETMEAEDEILRELQDL
;
A
#
# COMPACT_ATOMS: atom_id res chain seq x y z
N ARG A 1 -12.42 -5.68 -1.25
CA ARG A 1 -13.49 -4.70 -1.57
C ARG A 1 -14.29 -4.22 -0.35
N ARG A 2 -14.69 -5.09 0.59
CA ARG A 2 -15.44 -4.70 1.82
C ARG A 2 -14.77 -3.57 2.63
N TYR A 3 -13.45 -3.64 2.80
CA TYR A 3 -12.67 -2.63 3.51
C TYR A 3 -12.79 -1.22 2.89
N LEU A 4 -12.61 -1.11 1.57
CA LEU A 4 -12.75 0.16 0.85
C LEU A 4 -14.14 0.77 1.02
N GLY A 5 -15.20 -0.03 0.89
CA GLY A 5 -16.57 0.41 1.12
C GLY A 5 -16.80 0.96 2.54
N SER A 6 -16.23 0.32 3.56
CA SER A 6 -16.32 0.83 4.94
C SER A 6 -15.55 2.14 5.15
N GLN A 7 -14.45 2.37 4.44
CA GLN A 7 -13.69 3.63 4.56
C GLN A 7 -14.46 4.83 4.02
N TYR A 8 -15.30 4.65 2.98
CA TYR A 8 -16.18 5.69 2.45
C TYR A 8 -17.34 6.06 3.39
N GLN A 9 -17.79 5.13 4.22
CA GLN A 9 -18.87 5.37 5.19
C GLN A 9 -18.36 6.07 6.46
N ASN A 10 -17.05 6.11 6.67
CA ASN A 10 -16.45 6.72 7.83
C ASN A 10 -16.43 8.25 7.69
N LYS A 11 -17.16 8.94 8.58
CA LYS A 11 -17.19 10.41 8.64
C LYS A 11 -15.84 11.05 8.95
N ALA A 12 -14.88 10.31 9.50
CA ALA A 12 -13.52 10.80 9.66
C ALA A 12 -12.77 10.95 8.32
N ASN A 13 -13.22 10.26 7.26
CA ASN A 13 -12.62 10.27 5.94
C ASN A 13 -13.39 11.16 4.95
N THR A 14 -14.03 12.21 5.44
CA THR A 14 -14.74 13.19 4.61
C THR A 14 -14.12 14.58 4.76
N TYR A 15 -14.33 15.43 3.75
CA TYR A 15 -13.95 16.83 3.76
C TYR A 15 -15.10 17.67 3.20
N THR A 16 -15.21 18.92 3.66
CA THR A 16 -16.26 19.83 3.21
C THR A 16 -15.73 20.75 2.12
N VAL A 17 -16.47 20.85 1.02
CA VAL A 17 -16.20 21.78 -0.08
C VAL A 17 -17.40 22.72 -0.24
N THR A 18 -17.14 24.00 -0.49
CA THR A 18 -18.21 24.97 -0.76
C THR A 18 -18.38 25.10 -2.27
N ILE A 19 -19.54 24.70 -2.78
CA ILE A 19 -19.88 24.82 -4.21
C ILE A 19 -21.15 25.67 -4.30
N ALA A 20 -21.08 26.77 -5.06
CA ALA A 20 -22.20 27.71 -5.24
C ALA A 20 -22.85 28.16 -3.91
N GLY A 21 -22.04 28.42 -2.88
CA GLY A 21 -22.51 28.85 -1.56
C GLY A 21 -23.07 27.75 -0.66
N LYS A 22 -23.17 26.50 -1.13
CA LYS A 22 -23.59 25.34 -0.33
C LYS A 22 -22.37 24.54 0.13
N LYS A 23 -22.36 24.17 1.41
CA LYS A 23 -21.39 23.22 1.97
C LYS A 23 -21.80 21.80 1.57
N ILE A 24 -20.93 21.11 0.86
CA ILE A 24 -21.12 19.74 0.41
C ILE A 24 -20.01 18.89 1.01
N GLU A 25 -20.40 17.81 1.67
CA GLU A 25 -19.46 16.83 2.21
C GLU A 25 -19.05 15.85 1.10
N ARG A 26 -17.75 15.61 0.96
CA ARG A 26 -17.17 14.69 -0.03
C ARG A 26 -16.25 13.71 0.69
N ALA A 27 -16.22 12.47 0.23
CA ALA A 27 -15.27 11.50 0.76
C ALA A 27 -13.86 11.78 0.26
N MET A 28 -12.86 11.56 1.11
CA MET A 28 -11.45 11.67 0.74
C MET A 28 -11.10 10.65 -0.35
N PRO A 29 -10.31 11.05 -1.36
CA PRO A 29 -9.78 10.10 -2.34
C PRO A 29 -8.96 9.01 -1.65
N ILE A 30 -9.18 7.76 -2.04
CA ILE A 30 -8.41 6.62 -1.53
C ILE A 30 -7.37 6.24 -2.58
N ILE A 31 -6.12 6.10 -2.16
CA ILE A 31 -5.05 5.50 -2.96
C ILE A 31 -4.76 4.13 -2.37
N SER A 32 -4.83 3.10 -3.21
CA SER A 32 -4.52 1.74 -2.79
C SER A 32 -3.08 1.38 -3.12
N ILE A 33 -2.33 0.88 -2.14
CA ILE A 33 -0.94 0.43 -2.31
C ILE A 33 -0.86 -1.01 -1.80
N TYR A 34 -0.49 -1.92 -2.69
CA TYR A 34 -0.37 -3.34 -2.42
C TYR A 34 1.10 -3.74 -2.38
N PHE A 35 1.51 -4.35 -1.28
CA PHE A 35 2.82 -4.97 -1.13
C PHE A 35 2.69 -6.47 -1.33
N LEU A 36 3.35 -7.01 -2.36
CA LEU A 36 3.34 -8.43 -2.68
C LEU A 36 4.67 -9.07 -2.27
N GLY A 37 4.59 -10.10 -1.44
CA GLY A 37 5.71 -10.97 -1.07
C GLY A 37 6.07 -12.01 -2.15
N TYR A 38 5.36 -12.04 -3.27
CA TYR A 38 5.57 -12.98 -4.38
C TYR A 38 5.62 -12.23 -5.72
N ARG A 39 6.05 -12.94 -6.78
CA ARG A 39 6.14 -12.42 -8.14
C ARG A 39 4.86 -12.73 -8.93
N LEU A 40 4.44 -11.79 -9.75
CA LEU A 40 3.38 -11.96 -10.74
C LEU A 40 3.93 -12.73 -11.96
N ASP A 41 3.08 -13.55 -12.57
CA ASP A 41 3.50 -14.46 -13.65
C ASP A 41 3.90 -13.75 -14.94
N HIS A 42 3.36 -12.55 -15.19
CA HIS A 42 3.46 -11.86 -16.48
C HIS A 42 4.31 -10.58 -16.45
N THR A 43 4.92 -10.25 -15.31
CA THR A 43 5.72 -9.01 -15.19
C THR A 43 6.76 -9.09 -14.09
N SER A 44 7.97 -8.64 -14.41
CA SER A 44 9.08 -8.50 -13.45
C SER A 44 9.24 -7.06 -12.94
N ALA A 45 8.30 -6.15 -13.24
CA ALA A 45 8.39 -4.76 -12.82
C ALA A 45 8.26 -4.65 -11.28
N PRO A 46 9.23 -4.04 -10.56
CA PRO A 46 9.20 -3.97 -9.10
C PRO A 46 8.07 -3.12 -8.54
N ALA A 47 7.71 -2.03 -9.22
CA ALA A 47 6.61 -1.15 -8.84
C ALA A 47 5.78 -0.83 -10.07
N ILE A 48 4.46 -1.04 -9.97
CA ILE A 48 3.51 -0.90 -11.07
C ILE A 48 2.44 0.09 -10.63
N LYS A 49 2.21 1.12 -11.45
CA LYS A 49 1.04 2.01 -11.30
C LYS A 49 -0.08 1.50 -12.21
N VAL A 50 -1.25 1.28 -11.63
CA VAL A 50 -2.50 1.08 -12.36
C VAL A 50 -3.26 2.40 -12.29
N ALA A 51 -3.22 3.15 -13.39
CA ALA A 51 -3.86 4.45 -13.51
C ALA A 51 -5.17 4.33 -14.30
N ARG A 52 -6.19 5.08 -13.91
CA ARG A 52 -7.46 5.13 -14.64
C ARG A 52 -7.45 6.15 -15.77
N GLU A 53 -7.95 5.73 -16.92
CA GLU A 53 -8.20 6.58 -18.08
C GLU A 53 -9.71 6.66 -18.31
N TYR A 54 -10.22 7.86 -18.57
CA TYR A 54 -11.62 8.00 -18.96
C TYR A 54 -11.68 7.96 -20.47
N ARG A 55 -12.51 7.07 -21.01
CA ARG A 55 -12.64 6.89 -22.44
C ARG A 55 -14.11 6.79 -22.79
N ASP A 56 -14.53 7.60 -23.77
CA ASP A 56 -15.84 7.43 -24.37
C ASP A 56 -15.82 6.16 -25.22
N LEU A 57 -16.69 5.20 -24.89
CA LEU A 57 -16.79 3.94 -25.62
C LEU A 57 -17.52 4.08 -26.96
N VAL A 58 -18.21 5.20 -27.19
CA VAL A 58 -18.93 5.47 -28.46
C VAL A 58 -17.98 6.08 -29.49
N SER A 59 -17.29 7.18 -29.15
CA SER A 59 -16.34 7.84 -30.05
C SER A 59 -14.93 7.21 -30.01
N GLY A 60 -14.57 6.55 -28.91
CA GLY A 60 -13.20 6.05 -28.66
C GLY A 60 -12.23 7.11 -28.13
N GLU A 61 -12.69 8.34 -27.92
CA GLU A 61 -11.87 9.47 -27.46
C GLU A 61 -11.61 9.44 -25.95
N GLU A 62 -10.49 10.03 -25.54
CA GLU A 62 -10.16 10.20 -24.12
C GLU A 62 -10.87 11.43 -23.55
N ILE A 63 -11.49 11.27 -22.38
CA ILE A 63 -12.16 12.35 -21.65
C ILE A 63 -11.17 12.91 -20.64
N GLN A 64 -10.77 14.18 -20.82
CA GLN A 64 -9.79 14.83 -19.95
C GLN A 64 -10.39 15.27 -18.61
N GLU A 65 -11.65 15.71 -18.62
CA GLU A 65 -12.33 16.16 -17.40
C GLU A 65 -12.76 14.97 -16.54
N ARG A 66 -12.51 15.07 -15.23
CA ARG A 66 -12.81 14.02 -14.26
C ARG A 66 -14.07 14.34 -13.49
N GLU A 67 -14.90 13.31 -13.30
CA GLU A 67 -16.22 13.44 -12.69
C GLU A 67 -16.18 12.94 -11.25
N ALA A 68 -16.61 13.79 -10.31
CA ALA A 68 -16.56 13.48 -8.88
C ALA A 68 -17.29 12.17 -8.51
N PHE A 69 -18.35 11.82 -9.24
CA PHE A 69 -19.04 10.55 -9.06
C PHE A 69 -18.14 9.36 -9.43
N ILE A 70 -17.51 9.38 -10.60
CA ILE A 70 -16.64 8.30 -11.09
C ILE A 70 -15.37 8.20 -10.24
N GLU A 71 -14.82 9.36 -9.83
CA GLU A 71 -13.65 9.44 -8.95
C GLU A 71 -13.90 8.82 -7.56
N SER A 72 -15.15 8.79 -7.10
CA SER A 72 -15.53 8.18 -5.82
C SER A 72 -15.72 6.66 -5.89
N LEU A 73 -15.92 6.09 -7.09
CA LEU A 73 -16.14 4.65 -7.29
C LEU A 73 -14.88 3.90 -7.75
N THR A 74 -14.01 4.59 -8.47
CA THR A 74 -12.78 4.03 -9.04
C THR A 74 -11.58 4.60 -8.31
N HIS A 75 -10.46 3.89 -8.24
CA HIS A 75 -9.24 4.39 -7.59
C HIS A 75 -8.02 3.93 -8.38
N ASP A 76 -7.00 4.79 -8.43
CA ASP A 76 -5.66 4.38 -8.83
C ASP A 76 -5.10 3.40 -7.78
N SER A 77 -4.26 2.49 -8.26
CA SER A 77 -3.55 1.56 -7.40
C SER A 77 -2.08 1.45 -7.74
N TYR A 78 -1.29 1.11 -6.73
CA TYR A 78 0.12 0.82 -6.86
C TYR A 78 0.34 -0.61 -6.39
N VAL A 79 1.00 -1.41 -7.22
CA VAL A 79 1.33 -2.81 -6.91
C VAL A 79 2.85 -2.92 -6.85
N ILE A 80 3.35 -3.32 -5.69
CA ILE A 80 4.78 -3.38 -5.40
C ILE A 80 5.16 -4.84 -5.20
N GLN A 81 5.98 -5.37 -6.10
CA GLN A 81 6.54 -6.71 -6.03
C GLN A 81 7.87 -6.66 -5.27
N ILE A 82 7.82 -6.91 -3.96
CA ILE A 82 9.03 -6.87 -3.10
C ILE A 82 10.16 -7.77 -3.64
N PRO A 83 9.90 -9.03 -4.09
CA PRO A 83 10.95 -9.90 -4.61
C PRO A 83 11.58 -9.45 -5.94
N CYS A 84 11.02 -8.42 -6.59
CA CYS A 84 11.53 -7.84 -7.83
C CYS A 84 12.35 -6.57 -7.59
N LEU A 85 12.39 -6.03 -6.36
CA LEU A 85 13.21 -4.86 -6.02
C LEU A 85 14.70 -5.16 -6.24
N HIS A 86 15.41 -4.22 -6.84
CA HIS A 86 16.84 -4.40 -7.10
C HIS A 86 17.63 -4.41 -5.77
N PRO A 87 18.53 -5.40 -5.57
CA PRO A 87 19.38 -5.44 -4.39
C PRO A 87 20.22 -4.17 -4.21
N ASP A 88 20.67 -3.61 -5.33
CA ASP A 88 21.57 -2.45 -5.35
C ASP A 88 20.87 -1.10 -5.09
N ARG A 89 19.52 -1.10 -4.94
CA ARG A 89 18.68 0.07 -4.58
C ARG A 89 19.13 1.37 -5.26
N LYS A 90 18.80 1.51 -6.54
CA LYS A 90 19.33 2.59 -7.38
C LYS A 90 18.54 3.88 -7.26
N THR A 91 17.30 3.78 -6.79
CA THR A 91 16.37 4.92 -6.69
C THR A 91 15.91 5.15 -5.26
N ASP A 92 15.46 6.37 -4.96
CA ASP A 92 14.85 6.73 -3.68
C ASP A 92 13.66 5.83 -3.33
N LEU A 93 12.85 5.47 -4.33
CA LEU A 93 11.74 4.56 -4.15
C LEU A 93 12.22 3.17 -3.72
N GLU A 94 13.25 2.62 -4.37
CA GLU A 94 13.81 1.33 -4.00
C GLU A 94 14.47 1.34 -2.62
N TRP A 95 15.11 2.45 -2.21
CA TRP A 95 15.63 2.60 -0.86
C TRP A 95 14.53 2.55 0.20
N LEU A 96 13.41 3.23 -0.03
CA LEU A 96 12.27 3.20 0.87
C LEU A 96 11.63 1.80 0.92
N LEU A 97 11.40 1.20 -0.24
CA LEU A 97 10.72 -0.09 -0.35
C LEU A 97 11.60 -1.26 0.09
N GLY A 98 12.92 -1.12 0.00
CA GLY A 98 13.89 -2.13 0.45
C GLY A 98 13.84 -2.41 1.95
N ILE A 99 13.22 -1.53 2.76
CA ILE A 99 12.95 -1.78 4.18
C ILE A 99 12.01 -2.98 4.37
N PHE A 100 11.18 -3.29 3.37
CA PHE A 100 10.23 -4.41 3.42
C PHE A 100 10.76 -5.69 2.77
N ASP A 101 12.06 -5.75 2.45
CA ASP A 101 12.67 -6.87 1.74
C ASP A 101 12.67 -8.15 2.58
N GLN A 102 11.82 -9.10 2.19
CA GLN A 102 11.62 -10.38 2.87
C GLN A 102 12.85 -11.30 2.84
N ARG A 103 13.89 -10.98 2.06
CA ARG A 103 15.17 -11.70 2.12
C ARG A 103 15.94 -11.45 3.41
N LEU A 104 15.57 -10.41 4.15
CA LEU A 104 16.17 -10.03 5.43
C LEU A 104 15.48 -10.66 6.64
N ILE A 105 14.51 -11.56 6.42
CA ILE A 105 13.85 -12.29 7.51
C ILE A 105 14.88 -13.04 8.36
N ILE A 106 14.76 -12.91 9.67
CA ILE A 106 15.55 -13.67 10.64
C ILE A 106 15.10 -15.13 10.60
N SER A 107 16.06 -16.06 10.48
CA SER A 107 15.84 -17.51 10.26
C SER A 107 14.86 -18.15 11.26
N ASP A 108 14.82 -17.59 12.47
CA ASP A 108 14.11 -18.05 13.66
C ASP A 108 12.80 -17.27 13.93
N ASP A 109 12.56 -16.15 13.24
CA ASP A 109 11.32 -15.37 13.34
C ASP A 109 10.90 -14.76 11.99
N LYS A 110 9.85 -15.34 11.39
CA LYS A 110 9.31 -14.92 10.09
C LYS A 110 8.71 -13.50 10.11
N HIS A 111 8.51 -12.94 11.31
CA HIS A 111 7.89 -11.64 11.53
C HIS A 111 8.91 -10.51 11.65
N ILE A 112 10.20 -10.82 11.79
CA ILE A 112 11.25 -9.83 12.04
C ILE A 112 12.24 -9.79 10.88
N LEU A 113 12.47 -8.58 10.36
CA LEU A 113 13.51 -8.30 9.37
C LEU A 113 14.77 -7.76 10.05
N GLU A 114 15.93 -8.33 9.73
CA GLU A 114 17.23 -7.83 10.15
C GLU A 114 17.69 -6.70 9.23
N ILE A 115 17.59 -5.47 9.72
CA ILE A 115 17.88 -4.26 8.94
C ILE A 115 19.02 -3.49 9.62
N GLU A 116 20.16 -3.36 8.94
CA GLU A 116 21.23 -2.50 9.43
C GLU A 116 20.89 -1.02 9.16
N GLU A 117 20.49 -0.28 10.18
CA GLU A 117 20.10 1.15 10.06
C GLU A 117 21.17 2.00 9.34
N LYS A 118 22.45 1.75 9.63
CA LYS A 118 23.57 2.52 9.05
C LYS A 118 23.71 2.34 7.54
N SER A 119 23.24 1.21 7.01
CA SER A 119 23.26 0.92 5.57
C SER A 119 22.26 1.78 4.78
N TYR A 120 21.29 2.41 5.44
CA TYR A 120 20.29 3.27 4.80
C TYR A 120 20.68 4.76 4.83
N PRO A 121 20.27 5.53 3.81
CA PRO A 121 20.34 6.98 3.81
C PRO A 121 19.66 7.59 5.04
N GLU A 122 20.23 8.69 5.56
CA GLU A 122 19.79 9.33 6.81
C GLU A 122 18.29 9.61 6.86
N LYS A 123 17.71 10.08 5.75
CA LYS A 123 16.27 10.37 5.61
C LYS A 123 15.35 9.17 5.89
N TYR A 124 15.83 7.93 5.72
CA TYR A 124 15.03 6.72 5.95
C TYR A 124 15.32 6.04 7.29
N ARG A 125 16.40 6.42 7.98
CA ARG A 125 16.77 5.82 9.28
C ARG A 125 15.69 6.01 10.34
N ALA A 126 14.96 7.13 10.30
CA ALA A 126 13.83 7.36 11.19
C ALA A 126 12.71 6.31 11.01
N ILE A 127 12.45 5.87 9.77
CA ILE A 127 11.46 4.84 9.47
C ILE A 127 11.94 3.49 10.00
N VAL A 128 13.21 3.13 9.74
CA VAL A 128 13.82 1.90 10.27
C VAL A 128 13.72 1.85 11.80
N ARG A 129 14.03 2.96 12.49
CA ARG A 129 13.87 3.05 13.95
C ARG A 129 12.43 2.88 14.41
N LEU A 130 11.45 3.46 13.71
CA LEU A 130 10.03 3.31 14.04
C LEU A 130 9.58 1.85 13.93
N LEU A 131 10.00 1.15 12.88
CA LEU A 131 9.66 -0.25 12.68
C LEU A 131 10.31 -1.16 13.74
N HIS A 132 11.57 -0.93 14.09
CA HIS A 132 12.21 -1.64 15.20
C HIS A 132 11.52 -1.41 16.55
N ARG A 133 10.95 -0.22 16.79
CA ARG A 133 10.17 0.02 18.00
C ARG A 133 8.85 -0.75 17.97
N ALA A 134 8.17 -0.80 16.83
CA ALA A 134 6.92 -1.54 16.67
C ALA A 134 7.10 -3.04 16.95
N THR A 135 8.22 -3.66 16.55
CA THR A 135 8.50 -5.08 16.86
C THR A 135 8.69 -5.37 18.35
N THR A 136 8.88 -4.35 19.19
CA THR A 136 8.97 -4.49 20.65
C THR A 136 7.63 -4.24 21.37
N GLU A 137 6.61 -3.78 20.65
CA GLU A 137 5.31 -3.47 21.23
C GLU A 137 4.47 -4.76 21.41
N PRO A 138 4.03 -5.11 22.63
CA PRO A 138 3.35 -6.38 22.90
C PRO A 138 2.09 -6.59 22.03
N LYS A 139 1.30 -5.53 21.86
CA LYS A 139 0.06 -5.57 21.07
C LYS A 139 0.32 -5.88 19.59
N VAL A 140 1.44 -5.40 19.05
CA VAL A 140 1.84 -5.70 17.66
C VAL A 140 2.18 -7.18 17.54
N LYS A 141 2.96 -7.73 18.48
CA LYS A 141 3.29 -9.16 18.50
C LYS A 141 2.05 -10.06 18.62
N GLU A 142 1.15 -9.76 19.56
CA GLU A 142 -0.10 -10.51 19.74
C GLU A 142 -0.95 -10.52 18.46
N THR A 143 -0.98 -9.41 17.72
CA THR A 143 -1.71 -9.32 16.45
C THR A 143 -1.07 -10.20 15.38
N MET A 144 0.25 -10.22 15.29
CA MET A 144 0.98 -11.06 14.32
C MET A 144 0.76 -12.56 14.59
N GLU A 145 0.77 -12.97 15.86
CA GLU A 145 0.49 -14.35 16.25
C GLU A 145 -0.94 -14.77 15.90
N ALA A 146 -1.92 -13.89 16.12
CA ALA A 146 -3.31 -14.14 15.77
C ALA A 146 -3.54 -14.24 14.25
N GLU A 147 -2.84 -13.41 13.45
CA GLU A 147 -2.90 -13.50 11.99
C GLU A 147 -2.33 -14.83 11.48
N ASP A 148 -1.23 -15.31 12.07
CA ASP A 148 -0.64 -16.61 11.75
C ASP A 148 -1.57 -17.79 12.07
N GLU A 149 -2.33 -17.72 13.17
CA GLU A 149 -3.32 -18.73 13.55
C GLU A 149 -4.43 -18.81 12.49
N ILE A 150 -5.00 -17.66 12.11
CA ILE A 150 -6.03 -17.56 11.08
C ILE A 150 -5.53 -18.06 9.72
N LEU A 151 -4.29 -17.70 9.33
CA LEU A 151 -3.70 -18.13 8.07
C LEU A 151 -3.47 -19.64 8.01
N ARG A 152 -3.07 -20.26 9.14
CA ARG A 152 -2.94 -21.72 9.24
C ARG A 152 -4.29 -22.42 9.06
N GLU A 153 -5.33 -21.95 9.75
CA GLU A 153 -6.68 -22.49 9.59
C GLU A 153 -7.21 -22.39 8.15
N LEU A 154 -6.87 -21.32 7.43
CA LEU A 154 -7.25 -21.12 6.02
C LEU A 154 -6.49 -22.01 5.04
N GLN A 155 -5.28 -22.47 5.38
CA GLN A 155 -4.47 -23.36 4.53
C GLN A 155 -4.86 -24.84 4.68
N ASP A 156 -5.46 -25.21 5.81
CA ASP A 156 -5.95 -26.56 6.10
C ASP A 156 -7.38 -26.83 5.55
N LEU A 157 -7.97 -25.86 4.82
CA LEU A 157 -9.27 -25.94 4.11
C LEU A 157 -9.10 -26.19 2.61
#